data_AF-A0A929ZN70-F1
#
_entry.id   AF-A0A929ZN70-F1
#
_cell.length_a   1.000
_cell.length_b   1.000
_cell.length_c   1.000
_cell.angle_alpha   90.00
_cell.angle_beta   90.00
_cell.angle_gamma   90.00
#
_symmetry.space_group_name_H-M   'P 1'
#
loop_
_entity.id
_entity.type
_entity.pdbx_description
1 polymer ?
#
loop_
_entity_poly.entity_id
_entity_poly.type
_entity_poly.pdbx_seq_one_letter_code
_entity_poly.pdbx_strand_id
1 'polypeptide(L)'
;MEISNKQKAFIAKILKNVIPIIILIFFLNFFYQETRKYDFVGVWFPDYEDDVTIQFNPDYSGVYYDDLTKVAFRWKNHGNQLEMTINDEKKTYYYTIEGKEIHLKSDDESFILYKYGN
;
A
#
# COMPACT_ATOMS: atom_id res chain seq x y z
N MET A 1 24.04 -20.24 -35.84
CA MET A 1 24.40 -18.80 -35.82
C MET A 1 25.35 -18.60 -34.64
N GLU A 2 26.64 -18.42 -34.89
CA GLU A 2 27.64 -18.26 -33.82
C GLU A 2 27.72 -16.80 -33.36
N ILE A 3 27.72 -16.60 -32.05
CA ILE A 3 27.83 -15.27 -31.44
C ILE A 3 29.31 -14.84 -31.48
N SER A 4 29.58 -13.70 -32.10
CA SER A 4 30.93 -13.14 -32.21
C SER A 4 31.52 -12.77 -30.85
N ASN A 5 32.85 -12.73 -30.74
CA ASN A 5 33.53 -12.31 -29.51
C ASN A 5 33.17 -10.88 -29.07
N LYS A 6 32.86 -9.98 -30.03
CA LYS A 6 32.37 -8.62 -29.73
C LYS A 6 30.99 -8.65 -29.06
N GLN A 7 30.08 -9.50 -29.54
CA GLN A 7 28.75 -9.68 -28.93
C GLN A 7 28.86 -10.31 -27.52
N LYS A 8 29.75 -11.29 -27.32
CA LYS A 8 30.00 -11.89 -26.00
C LYS A 8 30.51 -10.85 -24.99
N ALA A 9 31.47 -10.00 -25.39
CA ALA A 9 32.00 -8.94 -24.53
C ALA A 9 30.94 -7.89 -24.17
N PHE A 10 30.06 -7.55 -25.13
CA PHE A 10 28.94 -6.64 -24.90
C PHE A 10 27.91 -7.23 -23.90
N ILE A 11 27.53 -8.50 -24.09
CA ILE A 11 26.62 -9.21 -23.18
C ILE A 11 27.23 -9.28 -21.77
N ALA A 12 28.52 -9.62 -21.64
CA ALA A 12 29.21 -9.65 -20.36
C ALA A 12 29.21 -8.29 -19.65
N LYS A 13 29.35 -7.19 -20.41
CA LYS A 13 29.27 -5.82 -19.87
C LYS A 13 27.87 -5.46 -19.37
N ILE A 14 26.80 -5.93 -20.04
CA ILE A 14 25.42 -5.77 -19.59
C ILE A 14 25.17 -6.59 -18.32
N LEU A 15 25.53 -7.87 -18.33
CA LEU A 15 25.39 -8.77 -17.19
C LEU A 15 26.10 -8.23 -15.94
N LYS A 16 27.30 -7.65 -16.10
CA LYS A 16 28.11 -7.15 -14.97
C LYS A 16 27.65 -5.81 -14.43
N ASN A 17 27.11 -4.93 -15.27
CA ASN A 17 26.83 -3.53 -14.88
C ASN A 17 25.35 -3.20 -14.86
N VAL A 18 24.58 -3.64 -15.86
CA VAL A 18 23.18 -3.24 -16.03
C VAL A 18 22.25 -4.08 -15.17
N ILE A 19 22.45 -5.41 -15.15
CA ILE A 19 21.59 -6.31 -14.38
C ILE A 19 21.63 -6.00 -12.87
N PRO A 20 22.79 -5.80 -12.23
CA PRO A 20 22.83 -5.44 -10.82
C PRO A 20 22.09 -4.14 -10.51
N ILE A 21 22.16 -3.14 -11.39
CA ILE A 21 21.42 -1.88 -11.25
C ILE A 21 19.91 -2.12 -11.33
N ILE A 22 19.44 -2.90 -12.30
CA ILE A 22 18.02 -3.24 -12.42
C ILE A 22 17.52 -3.98 -11.17
N ILE A 23 18.30 -4.96 -10.69
CA ILE A 23 17.97 -5.72 -9.48
C ILE A 23 17.90 -4.79 -8.26
N LEU A 24 18.86 -3.87 -8.12
CA LEU A 24 18.86 -2.88 -7.03
C LEU A 24 17.62 -1.99 -7.09
N ILE A 25 17.28 -1.45 -8.27
CA ILE A 25 16.08 -0.63 -8.46
C ILE A 25 14.82 -1.42 -8.10
N PHE A 26 14.75 -2.69 -8.50
CA PHE A 26 13.63 -3.57 -8.15
C PHE A 26 13.50 -3.72 -6.63
N PHE A 27 14.59 -4.01 -5.92
CA PHE A 27 14.56 -4.11 -4.46
C PHE A 27 14.18 -2.79 -3.79
N LEU A 28 14.75 -1.67 -4.23
CA LEU A 28 14.41 -0.35 -3.69
C LEU A 28 12.92 -0.04 -3.86
N ASN A 29 12.35 -0.34 -5.04
CA ASN A 29 10.93 -0.15 -5.30
C ASN A 29 10.07 -1.10 -4.45
N PHE A 30 10.48 -2.38 -4.33
CA PHE A 30 9.81 -3.35 -3.48
C PHE A 30 9.77 -2.90 -2.01
N PHE A 31 10.91 -2.49 -1.44
CA PHE A 31 10.97 -2.00 -0.06
C PHE A 31 10.21 -0.68 0.11
N TYR A 32 10.26 0.22 -0.87
CA TYR A 32 9.46 1.43 -0.86
C TYR A 32 7.96 1.12 -0.79
N GLN A 33 7.45 0.23 -1.64
CA GLN A 33 6.04 -0.16 -1.59
C GLN A 33 5.66 -0.90 -0.30
N GLU A 34 6.51 -1.81 0.18
CA GLU A 34 6.24 -2.57 1.41
C GLU A 34 6.25 -1.68 2.65
N THR A 35 7.02 -0.60 2.67
CA THR A 35 7.04 0.35 3.80
C THR A 35 5.84 1.29 3.80
N ARG A 36 5.21 1.56 2.65
CA ARG A 36 4.01 2.39 2.56
C ARG A 36 2.80 1.79 3.29
N LYS A 37 2.78 0.50 3.61
CA LYS A 37 1.72 -0.06 4.47
C LYS A 37 1.70 0.59 5.85
N TYR A 38 2.85 1.04 6.36
CA TYR A 38 2.95 1.70 7.68
C TYR A 38 2.34 3.10 7.70
N ASP A 39 2.01 3.65 6.53
CA ASP A 39 1.21 4.86 6.44
C ASP A 39 -0.19 4.65 7.06
N PHE A 40 -0.74 3.42 6.94
CA PHE A 40 -2.05 3.05 7.45
C PHE A 40 -2.01 2.29 8.77
N VAL A 41 -0.93 1.58 9.09
CA VAL A 41 -0.88 0.78 10.33
C VAL A 41 -1.13 1.66 11.55
N GLY A 42 -2.15 1.29 12.32
CA GLY A 42 -2.62 2.07 13.45
C GLY A 42 -4.14 2.03 13.61
N VAL A 43 -4.62 2.85 14.53
CA VAL A 43 -6.04 3.05 14.82
C VAL A 43 -6.45 4.42 14.28
N TRP A 44 -7.61 4.48 13.63
CA TRP A 44 -8.11 5.64 12.92
C TRP A 44 -9.59 5.89 13.21
N PHE A 45 -9.99 7.15 13.14
CA PHE A 45 -11.38 7.58 13.25
C PHE A 45 -11.82 8.26 11.94
N PRO A 46 -12.92 7.83 11.33
CA PRO A 46 -13.47 8.53 10.18
C PRO A 46 -14.13 9.85 10.56
N ASP A 47 -14.24 10.78 9.61
CA ASP A 47 -14.90 12.08 9.78
C ASP A 47 -16.44 12.04 9.70
N TYR A 48 -17.03 10.91 9.30
CA TYR A 48 -18.47 10.77 9.11
C TYR A 48 -19.22 10.22 10.33
N GLU A 49 -18.54 9.52 11.26
CA GLU A 49 -19.17 8.91 12.44
C GLU A 49 -18.20 8.90 13.64
N ASP A 50 -18.62 9.49 14.76
CA ASP A 50 -17.79 9.68 15.96
C ASP A 50 -17.51 8.36 16.73
N ASP A 51 -18.43 7.40 16.65
CA ASP A 51 -18.37 6.13 17.38
C ASP A 51 -17.78 4.99 16.53
N VAL A 52 -17.19 5.32 15.38
CA VAL A 52 -16.52 4.36 14.50
C VAL A 52 -15.01 4.40 14.70
N THR A 53 -14.41 3.21 14.75
CA THR A 53 -12.96 3.06 14.78
C THR A 53 -12.50 2.02 13.77
N ILE A 54 -11.45 2.35 13.03
CA ILE A 54 -10.82 1.46 12.03
C ILE A 54 -9.39 1.17 12.46
N GLN A 55 -9.06 -0.12 12.59
CA GLN A 55 -7.71 -0.58 12.88
C GLN A 55 -7.11 -1.30 11.68
N PHE A 56 -5.94 -0.86 11.24
CA PHE A 56 -5.14 -1.54 10.21
C PHE A 56 -3.92 -2.22 10.86
N ASN A 57 -3.79 -3.53 10.64
CA ASN A 57 -2.69 -4.34 11.17
C ASN A 57 -1.61 -4.59 10.10
N PRO A 58 -0.33 -4.75 10.49
CA PRO A 58 0.80 -4.88 9.56
C PRO A 58 0.79 -6.16 8.70
N ASP A 59 -0.08 -7.12 9.03
CA ASP A 59 -0.31 -8.38 8.33
C ASP A 59 -1.42 -8.30 7.27
N TYR A 60 -1.86 -7.09 6.91
CA TYR A 60 -2.94 -6.82 5.95
C TYR A 60 -4.33 -7.25 6.43
N SER A 61 -4.48 -7.57 7.72
CA SER A 61 -5.78 -7.66 8.38
C SER A 61 -6.20 -6.30 8.93
N GLY A 62 -7.50 -6.10 9.09
CA GLY A 62 -8.03 -4.94 9.77
C GLY A 62 -9.35 -5.24 10.44
N VAL A 63 -9.75 -4.35 11.33
CA VAL A 63 -11.01 -4.44 12.05
C VAL A 63 -11.67 -3.09 12.08
N TYR A 64 -12.93 -3.07 11.68
CA TYR A 64 -13.85 -1.96 11.83
C TYR A 64 -14.73 -2.22 13.06
N TYR A 65 -14.88 -1.20 13.90
CA TYR A 65 -15.73 -1.20 15.08
C TYR A 65 -16.74 -0.07 14.93
N ASP A 66 -18.02 -0.39 15.14
CA ASP A 66 -19.04 0.57 15.56
C ASP A 66 -19.66 0.09 16.89
N ASP A 67 -20.58 0.85 17.46
CA ASP A 67 -21.21 0.55 18.76
C ASP A 67 -21.77 -0.89 18.90
N LEU A 68 -22.21 -1.50 17.80
CA LEU A 68 -22.92 -2.77 17.81
C LEU A 68 -22.22 -3.87 16.99
N THR A 69 -21.24 -3.50 16.18
CA THR A 69 -20.70 -4.35 15.12
C THR A 69 -19.19 -4.34 15.15
N LYS A 70 -18.63 -5.54 15.00
CA LYS A 70 -17.20 -5.76 14.78
C LYS A 70 -17.04 -6.49 13.46
N VAL A 71 -16.48 -5.81 12.46
CA VAL A 71 -16.31 -6.37 11.12
C VAL A 71 -14.83 -6.51 10.83
N ALA A 72 -14.39 -7.75 10.56
CA ALA A 72 -13.04 -8.01 10.10
C ALA A 72 -12.95 -7.76 8.59
N PHE A 73 -11.83 -7.20 8.15
CA PHE A 73 -11.56 -6.96 6.74
C PHE A 73 -10.11 -7.28 6.39
N ARG A 74 -9.85 -7.39 5.09
CA ARG A 74 -8.48 -7.43 4.54
C ARG A 74 -8.21 -6.15 3.79
N TRP A 75 -6.95 -5.74 3.73
CA TRP A 75 -6.58 -4.54 3.00
C TRP A 75 -5.21 -4.68 2.33
N LYS A 76 -4.95 -3.88 1.32
CA LYS A 76 -3.64 -3.75 0.69
C LYS A 76 -3.40 -2.31 0.27
N ASN A 77 -2.13 -1.90 0.33
CA ASN A 77 -1.70 -0.61 -0.20
C ASN A 77 -0.97 -0.83 -1.52
N HIS A 78 -1.45 -0.21 -2.59
CA HIS A 78 -0.89 -0.22 -3.93
C HIS A 78 -0.30 1.15 -4.27
N GLY A 79 0.56 1.67 -3.40
CA GLY A 79 1.27 2.93 -3.61
C GLY A 79 0.45 4.17 -3.25
N ASN A 80 -0.58 4.50 -4.03
CA ASN A 80 -1.53 5.62 -3.78
C ASN A 80 -3.00 5.17 -3.81
N GLN A 81 -3.21 3.85 -3.79
CA GLN A 81 -4.52 3.21 -3.73
C GLN A 81 -4.58 2.29 -2.51
N LEU A 82 -5.62 2.45 -1.71
CA LEU A 82 -5.98 1.54 -0.64
C LEU A 82 -7.07 0.61 -1.17
N GLU A 83 -6.80 -0.68 -1.18
CA GLU A 83 -7.80 -1.71 -1.45
C GLU A 83 -8.27 -2.29 -0.13
N MET A 84 -9.58 -2.37 0.07
CA MET A 84 -10.22 -2.99 1.22
C MET A 84 -11.17 -4.09 0.74
N THR A 85 -11.21 -5.20 1.47
CA THR A 85 -12.11 -6.32 1.22
C THR A 85 -12.87 -6.63 2.49
N ILE A 86 -14.17 -6.37 2.47
CA ILE A 86 -15.10 -6.55 3.59
C ILE A 86 -16.21 -7.48 3.10
N ASN A 87 -16.48 -8.59 3.80
CA ASN A 87 -17.54 -9.54 3.41
C ASN A 87 -17.51 -9.96 1.92
N ASP A 88 -16.29 -10.25 1.40
CA ASP A 88 -16.01 -10.58 -0.01
C ASP A 88 -16.27 -9.45 -1.03
N GLU A 89 -16.71 -8.28 -0.58
CA GLU A 89 -16.81 -7.08 -1.41
C GLU A 89 -15.51 -6.29 -1.37
N LYS A 90 -15.02 -5.92 -2.55
CA LYS A 90 -13.78 -5.18 -2.72
C LYS A 90 -14.08 -3.73 -3.07
N LYS A 91 -13.50 -2.80 -2.28
CA LYS A 91 -13.54 -1.36 -2.54
C LYS A 91 -12.12 -0.82 -2.66
N THR A 92 -11.93 0.13 -3.58
CA THR A 92 -10.63 0.77 -3.82
C THR A 92 -10.78 2.27 -3.65
N TYR A 93 -9.90 2.84 -2.83
CA TYR A 93 -9.84 4.26 -2.56
C TYR A 93 -8.50 4.81 -3.04
N TYR A 94 -8.54 5.92 -3.76
CA TYR A 94 -7.36 6.77 -3.91
C TYR A 94 -7.16 7.57 -2.64
N TYR A 95 -5.91 7.83 -2.26
CA TYR A 95 -5.65 8.58 -1.05
C TYR A 95 -4.50 9.57 -1.16
N THR A 96 -4.60 10.61 -0.33
CA THR A 96 -3.53 11.55 0.00
C THR A 96 -3.32 11.56 1.51
N ILE A 97 -2.09 11.83 1.94
CA ILE A 97 -1.73 11.88 3.37
C ILE A 97 -1.27 13.30 3.70
N GLU A 98 -1.93 13.91 4.68
CA GLU A 98 -1.64 15.25 5.18
C GLU A 98 -1.36 15.18 6.68
N GLY A 99 -0.09 14.94 7.04
CA GLY A 99 0.32 14.78 8.43
C GLY A 99 -0.31 13.54 9.08
N LYS A 100 -1.35 13.75 9.88
CA LYS A 100 -2.09 12.69 10.60
C LYS A 100 -3.44 12.35 9.98
N GLU A 101 -3.70 12.90 8.81
CA GLU A 101 -4.96 12.78 8.09
C GLU A 101 -4.72 11.98 6.82
N ILE A 102 -5.63 11.07 6.52
CA ILE A 102 -5.67 10.38 5.23
C ILE A 102 -7.00 10.71 4.57
N HIS A 103 -6.94 11.42 3.45
CA HIS A 103 -8.12 11.68 2.62
C HIS A 103 -8.31 10.51 1.69
N LEU A 104 -9.48 9.88 1.74
CA LEU A 104 -9.84 8.74 0.91
C LEU A 104 -10.95 9.13 -0.06
N LYS A 105 -10.85 8.64 -1.30
CA LYS A 105 -11.84 8.90 -2.35
C LYS A 105 -12.01 7.70 -3.27
N SER A 106 -13.25 7.27 -3.45
CA SER A 106 -13.71 6.35 -4.50
C SER A 106 -14.67 7.09 -5.46
N ASP A 107 -15.34 6.35 -6.35
CA ASP A 107 -16.30 6.92 -7.29
C ASP A 107 -17.59 7.42 -6.61
N ASP A 108 -17.95 6.79 -5.48
CA ASP A 108 -19.21 6.95 -4.76
C ASP A 108 -19.05 7.61 -3.38
N GLU A 109 -17.86 7.58 -2.80
CA GLU A 109 -17.62 8.00 -1.42
C GLU A 109 -16.30 8.76 -1.27
N SER A 110 -16.26 9.64 -0.27
CA SER A 110 -15.04 10.28 0.20
C SER A 110 -15.13 10.57 1.69
N PHE A 111 -14.06 10.32 2.42
CA PHE A 111 -13.98 10.56 3.86
C PHE A 111 -12.53 10.78 4.28
N ILE A 112 -12.34 11.28 5.49
CA ILE A 112 -11.03 11.53 6.10
C ILE A 112 -10.85 10.57 7.27
N LEU A 113 -9.66 9.97 7.36
CA LEU A 113 -9.24 9.20 8.54
C LEU A 113 -8.28 10.02 9.39
N TYR A 114 -8.59 10.15 10.68
CA TYR A 114 -7.76 10.80 11.69
C TYR A 114 -7.02 9.76 12.54
N LYS A 115 -5.68 9.88 12.62
CA LYS A 115 -4.86 8.91 13.37
C LYS A 115 -5.03 9.06 14.88
N TYR A 116 -5.28 7.94 15.57
CA TYR A 116 -5.19 7.87 17.02
C TYR A 116 -3.73 7.88 17.49
N GLY A 117 -3.41 8.74 18.45
CA GLY A 117 -2.07 8.81 19.05
C GLY A 117 -1.05 9.62 18.23
N ASN A 118 0.14 9.80 18.82
CA ASN A 118 1.29 10.46 18.19
C ASN A 118 2.21 9.44 17.53
#